data_AF-A0A241VZG3-F1
#
_entry.id   AF-A0A241VZG3-F1
#
_cell.length_a   1.000
_cell.length_b   1.000
_cell.length_c   1.000
_cell.angle_alpha   90.00
_cell.angle_beta   90.00
_cell.angle_gamma   90.00
#
_symmetry.space_group_name_H-M   'P 1'
#
loop_
_entity.id
_entity.type
_entity.pdbx_description
1 polymer ?
#
loop_
_entity_poly.entity_id
_entity_poly.type
_entity_poly.pdbx_seq_one_letter_code
_entity_poly.pdbx_strand_id
1 'polypeptide(L)'
;MNNIKYSLFLLGFLIIFVQLVVLPINEFFILPAYMDYKSKNIKNIKKGYACYKGKYKTKSGNYVYEYTVDNSNITSFSGLKVDFPFLYKRGEFFKKLEINNSKCIFVDYVEINYFFIKKKYIYDFIFYK
;
A
#
# COMPACT_ATOMS: atom_id res chain seq x y z
N MET A 1 -10.15 10.98 44.00
CA MET A 1 -8.90 10.37 43.49
C MET A 1 -9.13 9.07 42.70
N ASN A 2 -10.07 8.20 43.10
CA ASN A 2 -10.37 6.95 42.38
C ASN A 2 -10.92 7.18 40.95
N ASN A 3 -11.82 8.15 40.74
CA ASN A 3 -12.40 8.41 39.41
C ASN A 3 -11.36 8.81 38.35
N ILE A 4 -10.30 9.53 38.75
CA ILE A 4 -9.20 9.91 37.86
C ILE A 4 -8.38 8.67 37.46
N LYS A 5 -8.12 7.76 38.41
CA LYS A 5 -7.43 6.49 38.12
C LYS A 5 -8.25 5.59 37.18
N TYR A 6 -9.55 5.48 37.40
CA TYR A 6 -10.45 4.74 36.51
C TYR A 6 -10.51 5.36 35.12
N SER A 7 -10.61 6.70 35.02
CA SER A 7 -10.61 7.40 33.75
C SER A 7 -9.31 7.20 32.96
N LEU A 8 -8.16 7.29 33.62
CA LEU A 8 -6.85 7.02 33.00
C LEU A 8 -6.70 5.57 32.54
N PHE A 9 -7.17 4.61 33.35
CA PHE A 9 -7.16 3.20 32.98
C PHE A 9 -8.04 2.94 31.74
N LEU A 10 -9.24 3.52 31.72
CA LEU A 10 -10.17 3.39 30.60
C LEU A 10 -9.60 4.01 29.32
N LEU A 11 -8.93 5.17 29.43
CA LEU A 11 -8.25 5.83 28.31
C LEU A 11 -7.07 5.00 27.79
N GLY A 12 -6.26 4.42 28.68
CA GLY A 12 -5.18 3.50 28.31
C GLY A 12 -5.69 2.24 27.61
N PHE A 13 -6.77 1.64 28.12
CA PHE A 13 -7.43 0.50 27.49
C PHE A 13 -7.95 0.85 26.09
N LEU A 14 -8.53 2.03 25.92
CA LEU A 14 -9.05 2.52 24.64
C LEU A 14 -7.91 2.70 23.61
N ILE A 15 -6.76 3.23 24.03
CA ILE A 15 -5.57 3.34 23.17
C ILE A 15 -5.08 1.96 22.72
N ILE A 16 -4.97 1.01 23.66
CA ILE A 16 -4.55 -0.36 23.35
C ILE A 16 -5.53 -1.02 22.38
N PHE A 17 -6.84 -0.87 22.62
CA PHE A 17 -7.87 -1.39 21.72
C PHE A 17 -7.76 -0.79 20.31
N VAL A 18 -7.57 0.52 20.21
CA VAL A 18 -7.39 1.18 18.91
C VAL A 18 -6.14 0.66 18.19
N GLN A 19 -5.02 0.50 18.90
CA GLN A 19 -3.77 0.05 18.30
C GLN A 19 -3.77 -1.43 17.90
N LEU A 20 -4.36 -2.30 18.72
CA LEU A 20 -4.32 -3.75 18.51
C LEU A 20 -5.48 -4.27 17.67
N VAL A 21 -6.61 -3.57 17.65
CA VAL A 21 -7.84 -4.04 17.00
C VAL A 21 -8.21 -3.12 15.84
N VAL A 22 -8.44 -1.84 16.11
CA VAL A 22 -8.99 -0.91 15.09
C VAL A 22 -8.01 -0.68 13.94
N LEU A 23 -6.74 -0.38 14.25
CA LEU A 23 -5.72 -0.12 13.22
C LEU A 23 -5.46 -1.35 12.32
N PRO A 24 -5.23 -2.56 12.87
CA PRO A 24 -5.07 -3.75 12.05
C PRO A 24 -6.32 -4.10 11.23
N ILE A 25 -7.52 -4.00 11.81
CA ILE A 25 -8.76 -4.26 11.05
C ILE A 25 -8.89 -3.29 9.88
N ASN A 26 -8.59 -2.01 10.11
CA ASN A 26 -8.67 -1.01 9.06
C ASN A 26 -7.64 -1.28 7.95
N GLU A 27 -6.40 -1.64 8.31
CA GLU A 27 -5.32 -1.86 7.34
C GLU A 27 -5.45 -3.16 6.56
N PHE A 28 -5.89 -4.25 7.21
CA PHE A 28 -5.91 -5.58 6.60
C PHE A 28 -7.27 -5.99 6.00
N PHE A 29 -8.38 -5.35 6.40
CA PHE A 29 -9.71 -5.71 5.91
C PHE A 29 -10.42 -4.56 5.21
N ILE A 30 -10.59 -3.41 5.90
CA ILE A 30 -11.40 -2.30 5.39
C ILE A 30 -10.75 -1.65 4.19
N LEU A 31 -9.47 -1.28 4.30
CA LEU A 31 -8.73 -0.66 3.19
C LEU A 31 -8.75 -1.57 1.96
N PRO A 32 -8.32 -2.86 2.01
CA PRO A 32 -8.38 -3.77 0.87
C PRO A 32 -9.75 -3.86 0.19
N ALA A 33 -10.83 -4.03 0.96
CA ALA A 33 -12.18 -4.11 0.43
C ALA A 33 -12.61 -2.80 -0.25
N TYR A 34 -12.27 -1.65 0.34
CA TYR A 34 -12.54 -0.34 -0.24
C TYR A 34 -11.77 -0.11 -1.54
N MET A 35 -10.56 -0.68 -1.66
CA MET A 35 -9.78 -0.61 -2.90
C MET A 35 -10.40 -1.42 -4.01
N ASP A 36 -10.77 -2.66 -3.71
CA ASP A 36 -11.41 -3.55 -4.68
C ASP A 36 -12.67 -2.86 -5.22
N TYR A 37 -13.50 -2.32 -4.31
CA TYR A 37 -14.66 -1.52 -4.69
C TYR A 37 -14.31 -0.32 -5.60
N LYS A 38 -13.31 0.50 -5.23
CA LYS A 38 -12.93 1.67 -6.04
C LYS A 38 -12.37 1.29 -7.41
N SER A 39 -11.59 0.22 -7.48
CA SER A 39 -10.94 -0.25 -8.71
C SER A 39 -11.93 -0.78 -9.76
N LYS A 40 -13.12 -1.22 -9.33
CA LYS A 40 -14.20 -1.64 -10.25
C LYS A 40 -14.78 -0.50 -11.07
N ASN A 41 -14.61 0.76 -10.64
CA ASN A 41 -15.07 1.92 -11.37
C ASN A 41 -13.92 2.58 -12.14
N ILE A 42 -14.01 2.53 -13.48
CA ILE A 42 -12.97 3.05 -14.39
C ILE A 42 -12.66 4.53 -14.17
N LYS A 43 -13.63 5.32 -13.67
CA LYS A 43 -13.42 6.76 -13.36
C LYS A 43 -12.44 7.00 -12.22
N ASN A 44 -12.21 5.99 -11.36
CA ASN A 44 -11.25 6.09 -10.26
C ASN A 44 -9.83 5.69 -10.67
N ILE A 45 -9.66 5.16 -11.89
CA ILE A 45 -8.38 4.72 -12.41
C ILE A 45 -7.65 5.92 -13.02
N LYS A 46 -6.47 6.22 -12.49
CA LYS A 46 -5.59 7.28 -12.96
C LYS A 46 -4.40 6.67 -13.70
N LYS A 47 -3.92 7.37 -14.72
CA LYS A 47 -2.70 7.01 -15.44
C LYS A 47 -1.51 7.72 -14.83
N GLY A 48 -0.40 7.02 -14.69
CA GLY A 48 0.86 7.57 -14.19
C GLY A 48 2.05 6.75 -14.64
N TYR A 49 3.17 6.96 -13.97
CA TYR A 49 4.40 6.21 -14.24
C TYR A 49 5.01 5.68 -12.94
N ALA A 50 5.51 4.44 -12.99
CA ALA A 50 6.25 3.81 -11.92
C ALA A 50 7.74 3.78 -12.26
N CYS A 51 8.60 4.36 -11.43
CA CYS A 51 10.06 4.32 -11.60
C CYS A 51 10.68 3.48 -10.50
N TYR A 52 11.58 2.58 -10.85
CA TYR A 52 12.34 1.83 -9.85
C TYR A 52 13.33 2.76 -9.12
N LYS A 53 13.48 2.56 -7.81
CA LYS A 53 14.48 3.25 -6.99
C LYS A 53 15.54 2.31 -6.44
N GLY A 54 15.20 1.03 -6.27
CA GLY A 54 16.14 0.01 -5.83
C GLY A 54 15.45 -1.08 -5.02
N LYS A 55 16.24 -2.05 -4.57
CA LYS A 55 15.78 -3.06 -3.61
C LYS A 55 16.83 -3.28 -2.55
N TYR A 56 16.39 -3.52 -1.32
CA TYR A 56 17.26 -3.83 -0.19
C TYR A 56 16.73 -5.04 0.58
N LYS A 57 17.62 -5.73 1.30
CA LYS A 57 17.26 -6.89 2.11
C LYS A 57 17.12 -6.46 3.57
N THR A 58 16.02 -6.80 4.21
CA THR A 58 15.83 -6.54 5.65
C THR A 58 16.69 -7.48 6.48
N LYS A 59 16.85 -7.15 7.77
CA LYS A 59 17.50 -8.04 8.75
C LYS A 59 16.83 -9.41 8.85
N SER A 60 15.52 -9.49 8.59
CA SER A 60 14.75 -10.75 8.55
C SER A 60 14.90 -11.53 7.24
N GLY A 61 15.71 -11.05 6.29
CA GLY A 61 15.99 -11.71 5.02
C GLY A 61 15.01 -11.40 3.88
N ASN A 62 13.99 -10.58 4.11
CA ASN A 62 12.99 -10.22 3.11
C ASN A 62 13.51 -9.11 2.19
N TYR A 63 13.24 -9.19 0.89
CA TYR A 63 13.52 -8.09 -0.03
C TYR A 63 12.45 -7.00 0.09
N VAL A 64 12.83 -5.74 0.04
CA VAL A 64 11.92 -4.60 -0.08
C VAL A 64 12.26 -3.90 -1.39
N TYR A 65 11.26 -3.72 -2.23
CA TYR A 65 11.34 -2.97 -3.47
C TYR A 65 10.88 -1.55 -3.24
N GLU A 66 11.71 -0.59 -3.63
CA GLU A 66 11.40 0.83 -3.62
C GLU A 66 11.12 1.32 -5.03
N TYR A 67 10.03 2.06 -5.18
CA TYR A 67 9.65 2.65 -6.45
C TYR A 67 8.81 3.91 -6.23
N THR A 68 8.77 4.79 -7.22
CA THR A 68 7.94 5.99 -7.20
C THR A 68 6.79 5.84 -8.17
N VAL A 69 5.57 6.19 -7.75
CA VAL A 69 4.43 6.36 -8.67
C VAL A 69 4.12 7.85 -8.77
N ASP A 70 4.42 8.42 -9.93
CA ASP A 70 4.60 9.85 -10.13
C ASP A 70 5.60 10.42 -9.10
N ASN A 71 5.13 11.24 -8.15
CA ASN A 71 5.94 11.88 -7.11
C ASN A 71 5.78 11.22 -5.72
N SER A 72 5.16 10.04 -5.62
CA SER A 72 4.94 9.35 -4.34
C SER A 72 5.89 8.18 -4.20
N ASN A 73 6.71 8.18 -3.14
CA ASN A 73 7.56 7.04 -2.79
C ASN A 73 6.70 5.89 -2.24
N ILE A 74 6.92 4.70 -2.77
CA ILE A 74 6.21 3.47 -2.40
C ILE A 74 7.24 2.39 -2.09
N THR A 75 6.99 1.63 -1.02
CA THR A 75 7.80 0.48 -0.65
C THR A 75 6.93 -0.78 -0.58
N SER A 76 7.42 -1.87 -1.15
CA SER A 76 6.76 -3.16 -1.14
C SER A 76 7.69 -4.25 -0.63
N PHE A 77 7.34 -4.85 0.51
CA PHE A 77 8.03 -6.03 1.03
C PHE A 77 7.73 -7.22 0.13
N SER A 78 8.73 -7.74 -0.57
CA SER A 78 8.79 -9.03 -1.29
C SER A 78 7.47 -9.48 -1.91
N GLY A 79 6.73 -8.56 -2.53
CA GLY A 79 5.42 -8.84 -3.08
C GLY A 79 4.35 -9.32 -2.09
N LEU A 80 4.35 -8.86 -0.84
CA LEU A 80 3.39 -9.19 0.23
C LEU A 80 2.63 -7.99 0.80
N LYS A 81 3.02 -6.74 0.49
CA LYS A 81 2.14 -5.60 0.80
C LYS A 81 1.02 -5.49 -0.22
N VAL A 82 -0.17 -5.17 0.30
CA VAL A 82 -1.50 -5.33 -0.29
C VAL A 82 -1.76 -4.38 -1.48
N ASP A 83 -0.71 -3.78 -2.06
CA ASP A 83 -0.85 -2.61 -2.91
C ASP A 83 -1.07 -2.91 -4.41
N PHE A 84 -1.30 -4.19 -4.72
CA PHE A 84 -1.63 -4.70 -6.05
C PHE A 84 -2.94 -5.48 -5.95
N PRO A 85 -4.02 -5.08 -6.65
CA PRO A 85 -5.30 -5.78 -6.63
C PRO A 85 -5.20 -7.18 -7.27
N PHE A 86 -4.14 -7.45 -8.03
CA PHE A 86 -3.91 -8.74 -8.68
C PHE A 86 -2.58 -9.35 -8.22
N LEU A 87 -2.65 -10.32 -7.30
CA LEU A 87 -1.49 -11.09 -6.81
C LEU A 87 -0.67 -11.71 -7.97
N TYR A 88 -1.34 -12.18 -9.03
CA TYR A 88 -0.69 -12.84 -10.17
C TYR A 88 0.12 -11.88 -11.06
N LYS A 89 -0.30 -10.61 -11.21
CA LYS A 89 0.42 -9.59 -12.00
C LYS A 89 1.62 -9.00 -11.26
N ARG A 90 1.72 -9.22 -9.96
CA ARG A 90 2.70 -8.60 -9.06
C ARG A 90 4.14 -9.01 -9.38
N GLY A 91 4.37 -10.30 -9.63
CA GLY A 91 5.71 -10.80 -9.97
C GLY A 91 6.20 -10.24 -11.31
N GLU A 92 5.31 -10.18 -12.30
CA GLU A 92 5.62 -9.60 -13.61
C GLU A 92 5.93 -8.10 -13.51
N PHE A 93 5.15 -7.36 -12.72
CA PHE A 93 5.40 -5.94 -12.46
C PHE A 93 6.81 -5.72 -11.91
N PHE A 94 7.19 -6.40 -10.81
CA PHE A 94 8.51 -6.18 -10.21
C PHE A 94 9.65 -6.65 -11.10
N LYS A 95 9.47 -7.77 -11.82
CA LYS A 95 10.46 -8.24 -12.80
C LYS A 95 10.68 -7.18 -13.88
N LYS A 96 9.61 -6.58 -14.41
CA LYS A 96 9.71 -5.53 -15.42
C LYS A 96 10.28 -4.23 -14.87
N LEU A 97 9.86 -3.84 -13.69
CA LEU A 97 10.35 -2.65 -13.01
C LEU A 97 11.87 -2.76 -12.78
N GLU A 98 12.36 -3.94 -12.42
CA GLU A 98 13.77 -4.23 -12.26
C GLU A 98 14.52 -4.29 -13.60
N ILE A 99 13.95 -4.92 -14.64
CA ILE A 99 14.55 -4.96 -15.99
C ILE A 99 14.65 -3.54 -16.57
N ASN A 100 13.61 -2.74 -16.41
CA ASN A 100 13.55 -1.35 -16.88
C ASN A 100 14.11 -0.37 -15.85
N ASN A 101 15.04 -0.75 -14.97
CA ASN A 101 15.56 0.11 -13.88
C ASN A 101 15.90 1.56 -14.32
N SER A 102 16.42 1.74 -15.54
CA SER A 102 16.77 3.05 -16.09
C SER A 102 15.58 3.87 -16.63
N LYS A 103 14.37 3.32 -16.69
CA LYS A 103 13.18 3.93 -17.29
C LYS A 103 11.93 3.71 -16.43
N CYS A 104 11.07 4.72 -16.36
CA CYS A 104 9.76 4.57 -15.73
C CYS A 104 8.80 3.81 -16.67
N ILE A 105 7.93 2.98 -16.11
CA ILE A 105 6.89 2.24 -16.85
C ILE A 105 5.54 2.90 -16.62
N PHE A 106 4.68 2.93 -17.64
CA PHE A 106 3.33 3.45 -17.49
C PHE A 106 2.47 2.50 -16.66
N VAL A 107 1.76 3.07 -15.68
CA VAL A 107 0.91 2.34 -14.76
C VAL A 107 -0.45 2.99 -14.64
N ASP A 108 -1.46 2.16 -14.52
CA ASP A 108 -2.79 2.54 -14.08
C ASP A 108 -2.85 2.33 -12.57
N TYR A 109 -3.27 3.34 -11.81
CA TYR A 109 -3.33 3.28 -10.37
C TYR A 109 -4.59 3.93 -9.81
N VAL A 110 -4.98 3.53 -8.61
CA VAL A 110 -6.08 4.10 -7.84
C VAL A 110 -5.50 4.81 -6.62
N GLU A 111 -6.00 6.02 -6.37
CA GLU A 111 -5.65 6.78 -5.17
C GLU A 111 -6.75 6.66 -4.12
N ILE A 112 -6.35 6.28 -2.92
CA ILE A 112 -7.24 6.14 -1.77
C ILE A 112 -6.87 7.21 -0.76
N ASN A 113 -7.85 8.07 -0.50
CA ASN A 113 -7.92 8.88 0.70
C ASN A 113 -9.01 8.27 1.57
N TYR A 114 -8.62 7.67 2.69
CA TYR A 114 -9.54 7.13 3.69
C TYR A 114 -9.08 7.57 5.09
N PHE A 115 -9.88 8.41 5.74
CA PHE A 115 -9.50 9.15 6.95
C PHE A 115 -8.13 9.85 6.79
N PHE A 116 -7.10 9.38 7.49
CA PHE A 116 -5.74 9.91 7.48
C PHE A 116 -4.77 9.12 6.60
N ILE A 117 -5.28 8.12 5.89
CA ILE A 117 -4.48 7.23 5.06
C ILE A 117 -4.62 7.66 3.61
N LYS A 118 -3.52 8.18 3.07
CA LYS A 118 -3.35 8.46 1.65
C LYS A 118 -2.41 7.42 1.04
N LYS A 119 -2.93 6.55 0.18
CA LYS A 119 -2.14 5.50 -0.48
C LYS A 119 -2.48 5.42 -1.97
N LYS A 120 -1.47 5.15 -2.79
CA LYS A 120 -1.61 4.87 -4.23
C LYS A 120 -1.43 3.37 -4.47
N TYR A 121 -2.28 2.82 -5.31
CA TYR A 121 -2.39 1.39 -5.57
C TYR A 121 -2.29 1.13 -7.06
N ILE A 122 -1.30 0.36 -7.49
CA ILE A 122 -1.14 0.05 -8.92
C ILE A 122 -2.18 -1.00 -9.31
N TYR A 123 -3.09 -0.63 -10.20
CA TYR A 123 -4.16 -1.47 -10.73
C TYR A 123 -3.69 -2.33 -11.91
N ASP A 124 -3.04 -1.70 -12.89
CA ASP A 124 -2.47 -2.37 -14.05
C ASP A 124 -1.20 -1.65 -14.53
N PHE A 125 -0.44 -2.27 -15.43
CA PHE A 125 0.69 -1.63 -16.08
C PHE A 125 0.65 -1.87 -17.58
N ILE A 126 0.90 -0.81 -18.34
CA ILE A 126 0.73 -0.83 -19.80
C ILE A 126 1.98 -1.48 -20.42
N PHE A 127 1.74 -2.56 -21.16
CA PHE A 127 2.75 -3.19 -22.00
C PHE A 127 2.85 -2.37 -23.29
N TYR A 128 3.84 -1.47 -23.39
CA TYR A 128 4.30 -1.06 -24.72
C TYR A 128 5.07 -2.24 -25.30
N LYS A 129 4.49 -2.84 -26.35
CA LYS A 129 5.05 -3.95 -27.10
C LYS A 129 5.98 -3.41 -28.18
#